data_AF-A0A4D8XR86-F1
#
_entry.id   AF-A0A4D8XR86-F1
#
_cell.length_a   1.000
_cell.length_b   1.000
_cell.length_c   1.000
_cell.angle_alpha   90.00
_cell.angle_beta   90.00
_cell.angle_gamma   90.00
#
_symmetry.space_group_name_H-M   'P 1'
#
loop_
_entity.id
_entity.type
_entity.pdbx_description
1 polymer ?
#
loop_
_entity_poly.entity_id
_entity_poly.type
_entity_poly.pdbx_seq_one_letter_code
_entity_poly.pdbx_strand_id
1 'polypeptide(L)'
;MSSEELSEVKLLIIDEIHLLGDVDRGPVLEFIVARMKIHNVRILGLSATIPNSDEIGRFLNAQVYVFGPEYRPVQLEQRYLGIKRAVRVGRRPEVFNEAVFHEAVLEPAGQYSVLVFVHSRRDTFLTGKFLVDKAVKDGVIGDVLGDIASREIIKSELSRFQAMSIENTTLLPYGIGVHHAGLKADERRLVESLFSDGHIKVLVSTLTLAVGVNLPSRKVIIKGTEVLGVSEGGSARTTLSAMDMLQMLGRAGRPQFDTQGIGVVITKKEDLGKIMALANCQVDIQSGIDGERLAEGLNAEIARGAVICTQDAIDWMKRLFYWIKLGEDQACLVDFHLIIHQVLVYLESRLLIQKTAHGNYKSTYRGKIISNFYLRFPTYTTFANNLRLDGIDESRLLEIFAQADEFSSVRTRPEEIPELDRLSHLLPIPIRPADDSDLARQIFKVSLVVQCHIARRLKGISDHILVTSTAGRLLRALVELAVDREWAEPAKVALRLAKATEAQMWPVGESVLRQLKGGMEIAKRVEKRGLTLNDMANMDAESLGIAMKAGKLGSVILKMVNSIPKVAVSVALQPLGRSMLQVEAEIEGKWNKGTWKNELFWVWVED
;
A
#
# COMPACT_ATOMS: atom_id res chain seq x y z
N MET A 1 0.89 16.49 11.42
CA MET A 1 1.42 17.07 12.66
C MET A 1 1.75 18.52 12.41
N SER A 2 1.39 19.41 13.33
CA SER A 2 1.83 20.81 13.28
C SER A 2 3.35 20.88 13.52
N SER A 3 3.97 22.01 13.15
CA SER A 3 5.41 22.21 13.45
C SER A 3 5.70 22.19 14.95
N GLU A 4 4.71 22.52 15.78
CA GLU A 4 4.79 22.48 17.24
C GLU A 4 4.80 21.02 17.73
N GLU A 5 3.88 20.18 17.25
CA GLU A 5 3.85 18.75 17.58
C GLU A 5 5.13 18.02 17.15
N LEU A 6 5.73 18.41 16.01
CA LEU A 6 7.01 17.85 15.57
C LEU A 6 8.17 18.25 16.48
N SER A 7 8.10 19.41 17.13
CA SER A 7 9.14 19.86 18.07
C SER A 7 9.13 19.09 19.41
N GLU A 8 8.01 18.43 19.73
CA GLU A 8 7.88 17.54 20.88
C GLU A 8 8.58 16.19 20.66
N VAL A 9 8.76 15.78 19.39
CA VAL A 9 9.43 14.52 19.06
C VAL A 9 10.90 14.59 19.47
N LYS A 10 11.33 13.69 20.36
CA LYS A 10 12.72 13.62 20.85
C LYS A 10 13.55 12.49 20.25
N LEU A 11 12.89 11.45 19.75
CA LEU A 11 13.54 10.27 19.18
C LEU A 11 12.81 9.84 17.89
N LEU A 12 13.57 9.67 16.82
CA LEU A 12 13.13 9.04 15.58
C LEU A 12 13.87 7.71 15.43
N ILE A 13 13.13 6.60 15.43
CA ILE A 13 13.66 5.28 15.12
C ILE A 13 13.30 4.95 13.69
N ILE A 14 14.31 4.64 12.88
CA ILE A 14 14.15 4.19 11.50
C ILE A 14 14.56 2.73 11.48
N ASP A 15 13.56 1.86 11.53
CA ASP A 15 13.78 0.43 11.33
C ASP A 15 14.05 0.18 9.84
N GLU A 16 14.96 -0.74 9.55
CA GLU A 16 15.39 -1.10 8.19
C GLU A 16 15.84 0.09 7.32
N ILE A 17 16.74 0.95 7.81
CA ILE A 17 17.22 2.14 7.08
C ILE A 17 17.85 1.84 5.72
N HIS A 18 18.26 0.59 5.45
CA HIS A 18 18.67 0.17 4.11
C HIS A 18 17.55 0.27 3.06
N LEU A 19 16.29 0.50 3.47
CA LEU A 19 15.21 0.96 2.61
C LEU A 19 15.53 2.24 1.83
N LEU A 20 16.57 2.99 2.21
CA LEU A 20 17.11 4.08 1.39
C LEU A 20 17.43 3.65 -0.04
N GLY A 21 17.79 2.38 -0.26
CA GLY A 21 18.08 1.83 -1.59
C GLY A 21 16.84 1.45 -2.42
N ASP A 22 15.63 1.57 -1.86
CA ASP A 22 14.38 1.33 -2.57
C ASP A 22 14.04 2.56 -3.44
N VAL A 23 13.78 2.35 -4.73
CA VAL A 23 13.54 3.43 -5.70
C VAL A 23 12.30 4.26 -5.35
N ASP A 24 11.27 3.64 -4.76
CA ASP A 24 10.01 4.31 -4.46
C ASP A 24 9.96 4.85 -3.03
N ARG A 25 10.48 4.09 -2.06
CA ARG A 25 10.39 4.40 -0.62
C ARG A 25 11.61 5.15 -0.10
N GLY A 26 12.78 4.96 -0.69
CA GLY A 26 14.03 5.62 -0.32
C GLY A 26 13.91 7.15 -0.32
N PRO A 27 13.43 7.79 -1.40
CA PRO A 27 13.20 9.25 -1.45
C PRO A 27 12.34 9.78 -0.31
N VAL A 28 11.27 9.06 0.04
CA VAL A 28 10.36 9.45 1.12
C VAL A 28 11.09 9.43 2.47
N LEU A 29 11.90 8.39 2.71
CA LEU A 29 12.69 8.27 3.92
C LEU A 29 13.73 9.40 4.03
N GLU A 30 14.38 9.75 2.91
CA GLU A 30 15.30 10.89 2.85
C GLU A 30 14.63 12.21 3.23
N PHE A 31 13.44 12.48 2.67
CA PHE A 31 12.68 13.70 2.99
C PHE A 31 12.27 13.75 4.46
N ILE A 32 11.86 12.63 5.04
CA ILE A 32 11.53 12.54 6.47
C ILE A 32 12.77 12.87 7.32
N VAL A 33 13.91 12.24 7.05
CA VAL A 33 15.15 12.50 7.79
C VAL A 33 15.59 13.95 7.65
N ALA A 34 15.59 14.49 6.43
CA ALA A 34 15.98 15.87 6.17
C ALA A 34 15.11 16.89 6.91
N ARG A 35 13.81 16.59 7.08
CA ARG A 35 12.88 17.41 7.87
C ARG A 35 13.14 17.29 9.37
N MET A 36 13.34 16.06 9.87
CA MET A 36 13.53 15.81 11.30
C MET A 36 14.85 16.34 11.84
N LYS A 37 15.90 16.38 11.01
CA LYS A 37 17.19 17.02 11.34
C LYS A 37 17.07 18.48 11.74
N ILE A 38 16.11 19.22 11.20
CA ILE A 38 15.89 20.64 11.52
C ILE A 38 15.47 20.81 12.99
N HIS A 39 14.82 19.80 13.56
CA HIS A 39 14.29 19.82 14.93
C HIS A 39 15.26 19.23 15.97
N ASN A 40 16.52 18.96 15.61
CA ASN A 40 17.55 18.39 16.50
C ASN A 40 17.08 17.12 17.25
N VAL A 41 16.33 16.26 16.54
CA VAL A 41 15.80 15.01 17.07
C VAL A 41 16.90 13.95 17.09
N ARG A 42 16.96 13.11 18.14
CA ARG A 42 17.85 11.96 18.16
C ARG A 42 17.39 10.96 17.12
N ILE A 43 18.26 10.58 16.18
CA ILE A 43 17.94 9.58 15.14
C ILE A 43 18.67 8.28 15.46
N LEU A 44 17.93 7.17 15.46
CA LEU A 44 18.45 5.81 15.56
C LEU A 44 18.05 5.05 14.29
N GLY A 45 19.02 4.78 13.42
CA GLY A 45 18.83 3.91 12.26
C GLY A 45 19.22 2.47 12.59
N LEU A 46 18.34 1.51 12.29
CA LEU A 46 18.59 0.09 12.39
C LEU A 46 18.65 -0.49 10.98
N SER A 47 19.65 -1.32 10.69
CA SER A 47 19.84 -1.90 9.36
C SER A 47 20.40 -3.30 9.45
N ALA A 48 20.09 -4.12 8.43
CA ALA A 48 20.99 -5.19 8.01
C ALA A 48 22.40 -4.65 7.72
N THR A 49 23.39 -5.55 7.73
CA THR A 49 24.78 -5.23 7.36
C THR A 49 24.83 -4.66 5.95
N ILE A 50 25.42 -3.49 5.78
CA ILE A 50 25.47 -2.76 4.51
C ILE A 50 26.90 -2.25 4.28
N PRO A 51 27.41 -2.27 3.04
CA PRO A 51 28.80 -1.94 2.77
C PRO A 51 29.10 -0.45 3.02
N ASN A 52 28.26 0.46 2.52
CA ASN A 52 28.42 1.90 2.70
C ASN A 52 27.77 2.47 3.99
N SER A 53 27.88 1.74 5.10
CA SER A 53 27.32 2.15 6.40
C SER A 53 27.85 3.52 6.87
N ASP A 54 29.10 3.86 6.55
CA ASP A 54 29.72 5.14 6.89
C ASP A 54 29.08 6.34 6.18
N GLU A 55 28.63 6.16 4.93
CA GLU A 55 27.88 7.19 4.20
C GLU A 55 26.52 7.43 4.85
N ILE A 56 25.84 6.36 5.27
CA ILE A 56 24.55 6.47 5.98
C ILE A 56 24.76 7.09 7.36
N GLY A 57 25.86 6.78 8.06
CA GLY A 57 26.26 7.43 9.30
C GLY A 57 26.43 8.93 9.14
N ARG A 58 27.16 9.36 8.11
CA ARG A 58 27.30 10.78 7.73
C ARG A 58 25.96 11.41 7.39
N PHE A 59 25.13 10.72 6.62
CA PHE A 59 23.78 11.17 6.33
C PHE A 59 22.98 11.34 7.63
N LEU A 60 23.03 10.44 8.59
CA LEU A 60 22.26 10.61 9.83
C LEU A 60 22.91 11.56 10.86
N ASN A 61 24.15 12.01 10.62
CA ASN A 61 25.03 12.59 11.65
C ASN A 61 25.16 11.66 12.88
N ALA A 62 25.33 10.36 12.63
CA ALA A 62 25.31 9.31 13.65
C ALA A 62 26.64 8.56 13.73
N GLN A 63 26.93 8.03 14.92
CA GLN A 63 27.97 7.03 15.10
C GLN A 63 27.50 5.69 14.51
N VAL A 64 28.38 5.03 13.76
CA VAL A 64 28.07 3.77 13.09
C VAL A 64 28.63 2.61 13.91
N TYR A 65 27.78 1.62 14.16
CA TYR A 65 28.16 0.35 14.77
C TYR A 65 27.85 -0.76 13.78
N VAL A 66 28.88 -1.42 13.26
CA VAL A 66 28.74 -2.55 12.33
C VAL A 66 28.97 -3.83 13.09
N PHE A 67 27.97 -4.72 13.05
CA PHE A 67 28.03 -6.04 13.65
C PHE A 67 28.10 -7.06 12.53
N GLY A 68 29.23 -7.73 12.38
CA GLY A 68 29.40 -8.77 11.37
C GLY A 68 28.58 -10.04 11.66
N PRO A 69 28.61 -11.03 10.75
CA PRO A 69 27.90 -12.30 10.90
C PRO A 69 28.19 -13.03 12.23
N GLU A 70 29.35 -12.80 12.82
CA GLU A 70 29.76 -13.35 14.12
C GLU A 70 28.86 -12.92 15.28
N TYR A 71 28.17 -11.78 15.17
CA TYR A 71 27.23 -11.29 16.19
C TYR A 71 25.82 -11.85 16.02
N ARG A 72 25.55 -12.61 14.95
CA ARG A 72 24.24 -13.22 14.75
C ARG A 72 23.97 -14.24 15.87
N PRO A 73 22.82 -14.17 16.58
CA PRO A 73 22.52 -15.07 17.69
C PRO A 73 22.56 -16.56 17.32
N VAL A 74 22.23 -16.86 16.06
CA VAL A 74 22.34 -18.20 15.48
C VAL A 74 23.11 -18.08 14.17
N GLN A 75 24.27 -18.72 14.09
CA GLN A 75 25.15 -18.66 12.92
C GLN A 75 24.42 -19.16 11.66
N LEU A 76 24.60 -18.47 10.53
CA LEU A 76 23.92 -18.81 9.27
C LEU A 76 24.89 -19.44 8.27
N GLU A 77 24.67 -20.71 7.95
CA GLU A 77 25.26 -21.34 6.78
C GLU A 77 24.48 -20.91 5.53
N GLN A 78 25.18 -20.43 4.50
CA GLN A 78 24.56 -20.06 3.23
C GLN A 78 24.98 -21.01 2.12
N ARG A 79 24.01 -21.59 1.40
CA ARG A 79 24.22 -22.48 0.26
C ARG A 79 23.59 -21.88 -1.00
N TYR A 80 24.35 -21.79 -2.07
CA TYR A 80 23.88 -21.24 -3.35
C TYR A 80 23.83 -22.33 -4.41
N LEU A 81 22.62 -22.68 -4.87
CA LEU A 81 22.37 -23.72 -5.85
C LEU A 81 22.07 -23.11 -7.22
N GLY A 82 23.07 -23.11 -8.10
CA GLY A 82 22.96 -22.63 -9.48
C GLY A 82 22.44 -23.70 -10.43
N ILE A 83 21.17 -23.63 -10.83
CA ILE A 83 20.55 -24.55 -11.78
C ILE A 83 21.10 -24.31 -13.19
N LYS A 84 21.73 -25.33 -13.78
CA LYS A 84 22.19 -25.32 -15.17
C LYS A 84 20.99 -25.31 -16.12
N ARG A 85 21.11 -24.59 -17.24
CA ARG A 85 20.05 -24.50 -18.26
C ARG A 85 19.72 -25.91 -18.76
N ALA A 86 18.48 -26.37 -18.52
CA ALA A 86 18.00 -27.63 -19.05
C ALA A 86 18.02 -27.56 -20.59
N VAL A 87 18.60 -28.58 -21.25
CA VAL A 87 18.78 -28.67 -22.71
C VAL A 87 17.43 -28.63 -23.46
N ARG A 88 16.31 -28.93 -22.78
CA ARG A 88 14.95 -28.80 -23.32
C ARG A 88 14.20 -27.63 -22.67
N VAL A 89 13.76 -26.70 -23.51
CA VAL A 89 12.83 -25.61 -23.15
C VAL A 89 11.54 -26.24 -22.62
N GLY A 90 11.27 -26.16 -21.31
CA GLY A 90 10.05 -26.68 -20.70
C GLY A 90 10.21 -27.29 -19.30
N ARG A 91 11.35 -27.92 -18.99
CA ARG A 91 11.57 -28.60 -17.67
C ARG A 91 12.17 -27.73 -16.57
N ARG A 92 12.33 -26.42 -16.79
CA ARG A 92 12.97 -25.54 -15.79
C ARG A 92 12.25 -25.54 -14.43
N PRO A 93 10.91 -25.43 -14.35
CA PRO A 93 10.22 -25.46 -13.05
C PRO A 93 10.40 -26.79 -12.31
N GLU A 94 10.44 -27.90 -13.04
CA GLU A 94 10.63 -29.24 -12.46
C GLU A 94 11.99 -29.36 -11.78
N VAL A 95 13.08 -28.92 -12.43
CA VAL A 95 14.42 -28.99 -11.86
C VAL A 95 14.56 -28.12 -10.59
N PHE A 96 13.91 -26.95 -10.57
CA PHE A 96 13.85 -26.13 -9.34
C PHE A 96 13.09 -26.86 -8.23
N ASN A 97 11.95 -27.47 -8.55
CA ASN A 97 11.18 -28.23 -7.57
C ASN A 97 11.92 -29.47 -7.07
N GLU A 98 12.73 -30.13 -7.92
CA GLU A 98 13.58 -31.24 -7.52
C GLU A 98 14.66 -30.82 -6.54
N ALA A 99 15.30 -29.66 -6.77
CA ALA A 99 16.26 -29.09 -5.84
C ALA A 99 15.58 -28.72 -4.50
N VAL A 100 14.38 -28.13 -4.53
CA VAL A 100 13.60 -27.87 -3.31
C VAL A 100 13.26 -29.16 -2.59
N PHE A 101 12.86 -30.22 -3.30
CA PHE A 101 12.55 -31.52 -2.69
C PHE A 101 13.75 -32.12 -1.95
N HIS A 102 14.93 -32.08 -2.57
CA HIS A 102 16.16 -32.53 -1.91
C HIS A 102 16.44 -31.74 -0.63
N GLU A 103 16.42 -30.41 -0.72
CA GLU A 103 16.79 -29.54 0.40
C GLU A 103 15.72 -29.42 1.48
N ALA A 104 14.43 -29.54 1.15
CA ALA A 104 13.32 -29.35 2.09
C ALA A 104 12.83 -30.65 2.73
N VAL A 105 12.99 -31.79 2.05
CA VAL A 105 12.42 -33.08 2.46
C VAL A 105 13.51 -34.10 2.75
N LEU A 106 14.39 -34.37 1.79
CA LEU A 106 15.36 -35.46 1.91
C LEU A 106 16.49 -35.16 2.91
N GLU A 107 17.13 -34.00 2.81
CA GLU A 107 18.27 -33.65 3.67
C GLU A 107 17.87 -33.43 5.15
N PRO A 108 16.77 -32.73 5.47
CA PRO A 108 16.30 -32.61 6.85
C PRO A 108 15.78 -33.93 7.43
N ALA A 109 15.28 -34.84 6.57
CA ALA A 109 14.68 -36.12 6.95
C ALA A 109 13.70 -36.04 8.14
N GLY A 110 12.94 -34.94 8.25
CA GLY A 110 11.91 -34.73 9.27
C GLY A 110 12.42 -34.26 10.64
N GLN A 111 13.74 -34.12 10.81
CA GLN A 111 14.37 -33.74 12.07
C GLN A 111 14.07 -32.30 12.49
N TYR A 112 13.86 -31.41 11.52
CA TYR A 112 13.57 -30.00 11.75
C TYR A 112 12.66 -29.43 10.68
N SER A 113 12.03 -28.30 10.99
CA SER A 113 11.14 -27.60 10.07
C SER A 113 11.92 -26.77 9.04
N VAL A 114 11.35 -26.65 7.84
CA VAL A 114 11.89 -25.91 6.70
C VAL A 114 10.86 -24.91 6.19
N LEU A 115 11.33 -23.68 5.94
CA LEU A 115 10.54 -22.60 5.36
C LEU A 115 10.99 -22.37 3.91
N VAL A 116 10.08 -22.50 2.95
CA VAL A 116 10.36 -22.34 1.52
C VAL A 116 9.68 -21.08 1.02
N PHE A 117 10.46 -20.12 0.52
CA PHE A 117 9.95 -18.90 -0.10
C PHE A 117 9.84 -19.04 -1.62
N VAL A 118 8.69 -18.59 -2.13
CA VAL A 118 8.36 -18.52 -3.57
C VAL A 118 7.76 -17.17 -3.92
N HIS A 119 7.72 -16.85 -5.22
CA HIS A 119 7.40 -15.50 -5.70
C HIS A 119 5.94 -15.28 -6.10
N SER A 120 5.06 -16.28 -5.95
CA SER A 120 3.64 -16.10 -6.20
C SER A 120 2.76 -17.02 -5.35
N ARG A 121 1.52 -16.57 -5.09
CA ARG A 121 0.50 -17.38 -4.39
C ARG A 121 0.15 -18.67 -5.12
N ARG A 122 0.28 -18.69 -6.44
CA ARG A 122 0.06 -19.91 -7.22
C ARG A 122 1.23 -20.88 -7.04
N ASP A 123 2.45 -20.36 -7.02
CA ASP A 123 3.65 -21.20 -6.89
C ASP A 123 3.78 -21.81 -5.48
N THR A 124 3.18 -21.22 -4.44
CA THR A 124 3.15 -21.85 -3.11
C THR A 124 2.42 -23.18 -3.17
N PHE A 125 1.23 -23.21 -3.79
CA PHE A 125 0.45 -24.43 -3.96
C PHE A 125 1.13 -25.43 -4.90
N LEU A 126 1.61 -24.98 -6.06
CA LEU A 126 2.24 -25.88 -7.04
C LEU A 126 3.51 -26.52 -6.50
N THR A 127 4.33 -25.77 -5.76
CA THR A 127 5.51 -26.31 -5.09
C THR A 127 5.12 -27.30 -4.01
N GLY A 128 4.20 -26.92 -3.10
CA GLY A 128 3.72 -27.82 -2.05
C GLY A 128 3.14 -29.12 -2.60
N LYS A 129 2.31 -29.03 -3.64
CA LYS A 129 1.73 -30.19 -4.32
C LYS A 129 2.80 -31.09 -4.94
N PHE A 130 3.78 -30.51 -5.63
CA PHE A 130 4.89 -31.29 -6.20
C PHE A 130 5.67 -32.04 -5.10
N LEU A 131 5.93 -31.40 -3.96
CA LEU A 131 6.62 -32.03 -2.83
C LEU A 131 5.84 -33.22 -2.28
N VAL A 132 4.52 -33.08 -2.12
CA VAL A 132 3.64 -34.19 -1.71
C VAL A 132 3.65 -35.31 -2.75
N ASP A 133 3.37 -35.00 -4.01
CA ASP A 133 3.27 -36.00 -5.09
C ASP A 133 4.58 -36.81 -5.22
N LYS A 134 5.72 -36.13 -5.08
CA LYS A 134 7.04 -36.78 -5.12
C LYS A 134 7.33 -37.58 -3.85
N ALA A 135 6.98 -37.08 -2.67
CA ALA A 135 7.13 -37.82 -1.43
C ALA A 135 6.28 -39.10 -1.40
N VAL A 136 5.06 -39.07 -1.98
CA VAL A 136 4.21 -40.25 -2.17
C VAL A 136 4.91 -41.25 -3.09
N LYS A 137 5.41 -40.79 -4.24
CA LYS A 137 6.07 -41.63 -5.23
C LYS A 137 7.33 -42.30 -4.69
N ASP A 138 8.13 -41.56 -3.91
CA ASP A 138 9.41 -42.01 -3.37
C ASP A 138 9.23 -42.75 -2.01
N GLY A 139 8.00 -42.81 -1.47
CA GLY A 139 7.67 -43.54 -0.24
C GLY A 139 8.10 -42.87 1.07
N VAL A 140 8.40 -41.57 1.06
CA VAL A 140 9.10 -40.85 2.15
C VAL A 140 8.15 -40.18 3.17
N ILE A 141 6.83 -40.22 2.94
CA ILE A 141 5.86 -39.46 3.77
C ILE A 141 5.84 -39.91 5.24
N GLY A 142 5.87 -41.22 5.49
CA GLY A 142 5.75 -41.80 6.83
C GLY A 142 6.91 -41.43 7.75
N ASP A 143 8.12 -41.44 7.22
CA ASP A 143 9.35 -41.31 8.01
C ASP A 143 9.80 -39.84 8.20
N VAL A 144 9.38 -38.94 7.29
CA VAL A 144 9.96 -37.59 7.18
C VAL A 144 8.94 -36.48 7.39
N LEU A 145 7.72 -36.62 6.86
CA LEU A 145 6.80 -35.48 6.73
C LEU A 145 5.71 -35.43 7.80
N GLY A 146 5.47 -36.50 8.56
CA GLY A 146 4.57 -36.41 9.70
C GLY A 146 4.40 -37.73 10.44
N ASP A 147 4.64 -37.69 11.74
CA ASP A 147 4.29 -38.74 12.68
C ASP A 147 2.77 -38.85 12.83
N ILE A 148 2.30 -40.01 13.28
CA ILE A 148 0.86 -40.32 13.39
C ILE A 148 0.15 -39.30 14.29
N ALA A 149 0.81 -38.83 15.35
CA ALA A 149 0.26 -37.86 16.29
C ALA A 149 0.02 -36.48 15.65
N SER A 150 1.02 -35.92 14.94
CA SER A 150 0.84 -34.62 14.27
C SER A 150 -0.24 -34.68 13.20
N ARG A 151 -0.36 -35.80 12.48
CA ARG A 151 -1.42 -35.96 11.46
C ARG A 151 -2.81 -35.93 12.07
N GLU A 152 -2.99 -36.54 13.24
CA GLU A 152 -4.30 -36.57 13.91
C GLU A 152 -4.65 -35.19 14.47
N ILE A 153 -3.68 -34.48 15.05
CA ILE A 153 -3.86 -33.10 15.51
C ILE A 153 -4.27 -32.20 14.33
N ILE A 154 -3.53 -32.26 13.22
CA ILE A 154 -3.85 -31.49 12.01
C ILE A 154 -5.26 -31.83 11.52
N LYS A 155 -5.63 -33.11 11.40
CA LYS A 155 -6.99 -33.49 10.98
C LYS A 155 -8.07 -32.95 11.92
N SER A 156 -7.83 -32.99 13.22
CA SER A 156 -8.77 -32.47 14.21
C SER A 156 -8.98 -30.96 14.07
N GLU A 157 -7.89 -30.18 13.89
CA GLU A 157 -7.98 -28.75 13.67
C GLU A 157 -8.62 -28.42 12.32
N LEU A 158 -8.29 -29.17 11.26
CA LEU A 158 -8.92 -29.03 9.94
C LEU A 158 -10.43 -29.20 10.01
N SER A 159 -10.93 -30.17 10.78
CA SER A 159 -12.36 -30.43 10.93
C SER A 159 -13.12 -29.31 11.65
N ARG A 160 -12.43 -28.49 12.47
CA ARG A 160 -13.04 -27.35 13.19
C ARG A 160 -13.24 -26.13 12.28
N PHE A 161 -12.52 -26.04 11.17
CA PHE A 161 -12.60 -24.92 10.24
C PHE A 161 -13.62 -25.20 9.12
N GLN A 162 -14.75 -24.49 9.13
CA GLN A 162 -15.85 -24.68 8.17
C GLN A 162 -15.50 -24.31 6.71
N ALA A 163 -14.45 -23.51 6.47
CA ALA A 163 -14.12 -23.03 5.12
C ALA A 163 -12.63 -22.64 4.98
N MET A 164 -11.76 -23.64 4.92
CA MET A 164 -10.31 -23.48 4.67
C MET A 164 -10.00 -23.51 3.16
N SER A 165 -8.82 -23.04 2.75
CA SER A 165 -8.45 -23.05 1.34
C SER A 165 -8.23 -24.47 0.79
N ILE A 166 -8.39 -24.63 -0.52
CA ILE A 166 -8.09 -25.89 -1.21
C ILE A 166 -6.61 -26.23 -1.06
N GLU A 167 -5.73 -25.21 -1.02
CA GLU A 167 -4.29 -25.42 -0.83
C GLU A 167 -4.02 -26.18 0.47
N ASN A 168 -4.43 -25.61 1.60
CA ASN A 168 -4.11 -26.17 2.91
C ASN A 168 -4.89 -27.46 3.19
N THR A 169 -6.11 -27.60 2.67
CA THR A 169 -6.91 -28.82 2.89
C THR A 169 -6.25 -30.02 2.22
N THR A 170 -5.56 -29.79 1.09
CA THR A 170 -4.86 -30.83 0.33
C THR A 170 -3.49 -31.15 0.94
N LEU A 171 -2.76 -30.15 1.43
CA LEU A 171 -1.34 -30.29 1.78
C LEU A 171 -1.09 -30.58 3.26
N LEU A 172 -1.85 -29.96 4.18
CA LEU A 172 -1.61 -30.08 5.64
C LEU A 172 -1.65 -31.53 6.16
N PRO A 173 -2.53 -32.43 5.66
CA PRO A 173 -2.51 -33.84 6.11
C PRO A 173 -1.18 -34.56 5.89
N TYR A 174 -0.34 -34.05 4.99
CA TYR A 174 1.00 -34.57 4.71
C TYR A 174 2.11 -33.79 5.42
N GLY A 175 1.78 -32.89 6.36
CA GLY A 175 2.75 -32.07 7.10
C GLY A 175 3.40 -30.96 6.27
N ILE A 176 2.79 -30.60 5.13
CA ILE A 176 3.21 -29.50 4.27
C ILE A 176 2.12 -28.42 4.30
N GLY A 177 2.49 -27.17 4.58
CA GLY A 177 1.56 -26.04 4.65
C GLY A 177 1.84 -24.98 3.58
N VAL A 178 0.85 -24.12 3.32
CA VAL A 178 1.00 -22.91 2.50
C VAL A 178 0.63 -21.67 3.30
N HIS A 179 1.41 -20.60 3.13
CA HIS A 179 1.12 -19.29 3.72
C HIS A 179 1.25 -18.15 2.70
N HIS A 180 0.22 -17.32 2.58
CA HIS A 180 0.29 -16.08 1.82
C HIS A 180 -0.84 -15.12 2.20
N ALA A 181 -0.68 -13.83 1.90
CA ALA A 181 -1.68 -12.79 2.16
C ALA A 181 -3.09 -13.03 1.56
N GLY A 182 -3.22 -13.93 0.58
CA GLY A 182 -4.53 -14.33 0.04
C GLY A 182 -5.36 -15.25 0.94
N LEU A 183 -4.77 -15.84 1.99
CA LEU A 183 -5.48 -16.70 2.94
C LEU A 183 -6.24 -15.88 3.99
N LYS A 184 -7.30 -16.46 4.53
CA LYS A 184 -8.07 -15.84 5.63
C LYS A 184 -7.17 -15.63 6.85
N ALA A 185 -7.44 -14.59 7.64
CA ALA A 185 -6.62 -14.28 8.82
C ALA A 185 -6.61 -15.42 9.86
N ASP A 186 -7.75 -16.08 10.08
CA ASP A 186 -7.84 -17.23 10.98
C ASP A 186 -7.04 -18.43 10.47
N GLU A 187 -7.06 -18.67 9.15
CA GLU A 187 -6.30 -19.74 8.52
C GLU A 187 -4.79 -19.49 8.60
N ARG A 188 -4.35 -18.25 8.38
CA ARG A 188 -2.93 -17.87 8.56
C ARG A 188 -2.46 -18.13 9.98
N ARG A 189 -3.24 -17.74 10.99
CA ARG A 189 -2.95 -18.01 12.40
C ARG A 189 -2.85 -19.50 12.72
N LEU A 190 -3.75 -20.31 12.16
CA LEU A 190 -3.70 -21.76 12.34
C LEU A 190 -2.40 -22.34 11.78
N VAL A 191 -2.06 -22.00 10.53
CA VAL A 191 -0.85 -22.49 9.87
C VAL A 191 0.41 -22.04 10.62
N GLU A 192 0.43 -20.79 11.12
CA GLU A 192 1.51 -20.26 11.96
C GLU A 192 1.67 -21.06 13.25
N SER A 193 0.58 -21.36 13.96
CA SER A 193 0.60 -22.19 15.18
C SER A 193 1.12 -23.59 14.89
N LEU A 194 0.53 -24.28 13.91
CA LEU A 194 0.90 -25.66 13.57
C LEU A 194 2.36 -25.78 13.12
N PHE A 195 2.92 -24.75 12.48
CA PHE A 195 4.34 -24.71 12.13
C PHE A 195 5.22 -24.45 13.35
N SER A 196 4.82 -23.52 14.22
CA SER A 196 5.56 -23.22 15.45
C SER A 196 5.61 -24.40 16.41
N ASP A 197 4.51 -25.17 16.48
CA ASP A 197 4.37 -26.39 17.28
C ASP A 197 5.10 -27.60 16.65
N GLY A 198 5.62 -27.46 15.42
CA GLY A 198 6.41 -28.49 14.74
C GLY A 198 5.60 -29.59 14.05
N HIS A 199 4.26 -29.44 13.97
CA HIS A 199 3.37 -30.34 13.23
C HIS A 199 3.52 -30.19 11.71
N ILE A 200 3.83 -28.99 11.23
CA ILE A 200 4.18 -28.75 9.82
C ILE A 200 5.70 -28.82 9.67
N LYS A 201 6.18 -29.74 8.84
CA LYS A 201 7.62 -29.91 8.55
C LYS A 201 8.10 -28.99 7.44
N VAL A 202 7.27 -28.73 6.43
CA VAL A 202 7.62 -27.82 5.33
C VAL A 202 6.52 -26.79 5.15
N LEU A 203 6.86 -25.51 5.30
CA LEU A 203 5.94 -24.41 5.05
C LEU A 203 6.37 -23.67 3.79
N VAL A 204 5.49 -23.60 2.79
CA VAL A 204 5.74 -22.86 1.54
C VAL A 204 5.04 -21.51 1.60
N SER A 205 5.80 -20.42 1.55
CA SER A 205 5.29 -19.06 1.74
C SER A 205 5.74 -18.08 0.66
N THR A 206 5.02 -16.97 0.53
CA THR A 206 5.53 -15.78 -0.18
C THR A 206 6.31 -14.85 0.76
N LEU A 207 6.99 -13.85 0.19
CA LEU A 207 7.76 -12.82 0.91
C LEU A 207 6.97 -12.12 2.03
N THR A 208 5.64 -12.04 1.91
CA THR A 208 4.79 -11.37 2.91
C THR A 208 4.95 -11.92 4.33
N LEU A 209 5.34 -13.19 4.49
CA LEU A 209 5.63 -13.77 5.80
C LEU A 209 6.96 -13.25 6.38
N ALA A 210 7.98 -13.05 5.53
CA ALA A 210 9.29 -12.57 5.96
C ALA A 210 9.23 -11.16 6.55
N VAL A 211 8.25 -10.34 6.15
CA VAL A 211 8.06 -8.97 6.65
C VAL A 211 7.05 -8.90 7.79
N GLY A 212 6.02 -9.75 7.78
CA GLY A 212 4.83 -9.56 8.61
C GLY A 212 4.70 -10.42 9.86
N VAL A 213 5.47 -11.51 10.00
CA VAL A 213 5.28 -12.49 11.08
C VAL A 213 6.63 -13.00 11.60
N ASN A 214 6.77 -13.12 12.92
CA ASN A 214 7.96 -13.69 13.54
C ASN A 214 7.91 -15.22 13.58
N LEU A 215 8.12 -15.87 12.43
CA LEU A 215 8.10 -17.33 12.30
C LEU A 215 9.48 -17.85 11.83
N PRO A 216 10.44 -18.06 12.75
CA PRO A 216 11.76 -18.58 12.41
C PRO A 216 11.71 -20.10 12.15
N SER A 217 12.62 -20.56 11.30
CA SER A 217 12.76 -21.97 10.90
C SER A 217 14.24 -22.34 10.91
N ARG A 218 14.60 -23.59 11.23
CA ARG A 218 16.02 -24.00 11.22
C ARG A 218 16.64 -23.82 9.84
N LYS A 219 15.87 -24.17 8.79
CA LYS A 219 16.28 -24.01 7.39
C LYS A 219 15.31 -23.12 6.63
N VAL A 220 15.84 -22.24 5.79
CA VAL A 220 15.10 -21.41 4.85
C VAL A 220 15.60 -21.69 3.43
N ILE A 221 14.68 -21.82 2.48
CA ILE A 221 14.99 -22.04 1.07
C ILE A 221 14.31 -20.94 0.24
N ILE A 222 15.07 -20.22 -0.58
CA ILE A 222 14.54 -19.27 -1.55
C ILE A 222 14.50 -19.95 -2.92
N LYS A 223 13.30 -20.25 -3.42
CA LYS A 223 13.09 -20.94 -4.70
C LYS A 223 12.96 -19.92 -5.83
N GLY A 224 14.00 -19.81 -6.65
CA GLY A 224 14.09 -18.82 -7.71
C GLY A 224 14.44 -17.44 -7.15
N THR A 225 14.97 -16.57 -8.00
CA THR A 225 15.35 -15.20 -7.61
C THR A 225 14.82 -14.18 -8.63
N GLU A 226 13.80 -14.56 -9.40
CA GLU A 226 13.15 -13.70 -10.37
C GLU A 226 11.72 -13.42 -9.91
N VAL A 227 11.44 -12.14 -9.69
CA VAL A 227 10.11 -11.62 -9.38
C VAL A 227 9.55 -10.90 -10.61
N LEU A 228 8.23 -10.87 -10.72
CA LEU A 228 7.56 -10.02 -11.72
C LEU A 228 7.69 -8.57 -11.26
N GLY A 229 8.52 -7.80 -11.97
CA GLY A 229 8.68 -6.36 -11.76
C GLY A 229 7.92 -5.55 -12.81
N VAL A 230 7.89 -4.23 -12.59
CA VAL A 230 7.33 -3.25 -13.51
C VAL A 230 8.49 -2.56 -14.23
N SER A 231 8.47 -2.55 -15.57
CA SER A 231 9.34 -1.68 -16.38
C SER A 231 8.51 -0.92 -17.42
N GLU A 232 9.08 0.12 -18.03
CA GLU A 232 8.44 1.06 -18.98
C GLU A 232 7.83 0.44 -20.26
N GLY A 233 7.78 -0.89 -20.39
CA GLY A 233 7.18 -1.58 -21.54
C GLY A 233 6.43 -2.88 -21.20
N GLY A 234 6.13 -3.15 -19.93
CA GLY A 234 5.37 -4.33 -19.53
C GLY A 234 5.93 -5.10 -18.32
N SER A 235 5.60 -6.39 -18.24
CA SER A 235 6.07 -7.31 -17.20
C SER A 235 7.50 -7.78 -17.48
N ALA A 236 8.49 -7.17 -16.83
CA ALA A 236 9.86 -7.66 -16.86
C ALA A 236 10.14 -8.55 -15.64
N ARG A 237 10.82 -9.69 -15.85
CA ARG A 237 11.38 -10.45 -14.73
C ARG A 237 12.55 -9.66 -14.16
N THR A 238 12.39 -9.16 -12.95
CA THR A 238 13.44 -8.46 -12.22
C THR A 238 14.05 -9.42 -11.21
N THR A 239 15.34 -9.23 -10.90
CA THR A 239 15.97 -9.99 -9.82
C THR A 239 15.39 -9.52 -8.50
N LEU A 240 15.13 -10.46 -7.60
CA LEU A 240 14.76 -10.20 -6.22
C LEU A 240 15.76 -9.21 -5.57
N SER A 241 15.24 -8.25 -4.80
CA SER A 241 16.08 -7.24 -4.16
C SER A 241 16.99 -7.85 -3.08
N ALA A 242 18.12 -7.20 -2.76
CA ALA A 242 18.99 -7.62 -1.67
C ALA A 242 18.23 -7.64 -0.33
N MET A 243 17.38 -6.64 -0.11
CA MET A 243 16.54 -6.53 1.09
C MET A 243 15.64 -7.75 1.27
N ASP A 244 14.88 -8.12 0.24
CA ASP A 244 13.96 -9.24 0.32
C ASP A 244 14.69 -10.55 0.59
N MET A 245 15.87 -10.74 -0.01
CA MET A 245 16.73 -11.90 0.27
C MET A 245 17.19 -11.93 1.72
N LEU A 246 17.68 -10.81 2.25
CA LEU A 246 18.16 -10.71 3.63
C LEU A 246 17.01 -10.92 4.63
N GLN A 247 15.82 -10.38 4.37
CA GLN A 247 14.63 -10.61 5.20
C GLN A 247 14.22 -12.08 5.24
N MET A 248 14.28 -12.77 4.11
CA MET A 248 13.99 -14.21 4.04
C MET A 248 15.06 -15.04 4.75
N LEU A 249 16.34 -14.80 4.48
CA LEU A 249 17.46 -15.48 5.14
C LEU A 249 17.57 -15.16 6.63
N GLY A 250 17.03 -14.01 7.07
CA GLY A 250 16.89 -13.63 8.48
C GLY A 250 15.97 -14.57 9.27
N ARG A 251 15.08 -15.32 8.60
CA ARG A 251 14.22 -16.32 9.24
C ARG A 251 14.91 -17.66 9.50
N ALA A 252 16.14 -17.85 9.03
CA ALA A 252 16.91 -19.07 9.24
C ALA A 252 17.60 -19.10 10.61
N GLY A 253 17.38 -20.19 11.34
CA GLY A 253 17.85 -20.40 12.71
C GLY A 253 16.90 -19.82 13.75
N ARG A 254 16.41 -20.67 14.66
CA ARG A 254 15.55 -20.25 15.77
C ARG A 254 16.42 -19.90 16.99
N PRO A 255 16.40 -18.64 17.45
CA PRO A 255 17.11 -18.26 18.68
C PRO A 255 16.73 -19.19 19.83
N GLN A 256 17.70 -19.57 20.66
CA GLN A 256 17.55 -20.48 21.81
C GLN A 256 17.32 -21.96 21.48
N PHE A 257 16.92 -22.33 20.27
CA PHE A 257 16.66 -23.73 19.88
C PHE A 257 17.72 -24.32 18.96
N ASP A 258 18.17 -23.55 17.97
CA ASP A 258 19.12 -24.03 16.97
C ASP A 258 20.51 -23.45 17.24
N THR A 259 21.55 -24.28 17.08
CA THR A 259 22.95 -23.84 17.13
C THR A 259 23.41 -23.18 15.83
N GLN A 260 22.79 -23.57 14.71
CA GLN A 260 23.09 -23.07 13.38
C GLN A 260 21.82 -23.09 12.52
N GLY A 261 21.61 -22.02 11.76
CA GLY A 261 20.57 -21.89 10.74
C GLY A 261 21.15 -22.16 9.35
N ILE A 262 20.33 -22.66 8.44
CA ILE A 262 20.73 -22.95 7.05
C ILE A 262 19.88 -22.12 6.09
N GLY A 263 20.51 -21.28 5.29
CA GLY A 263 19.88 -20.52 4.22
C GLY A 263 20.29 -21.07 2.86
N VAL A 264 19.34 -21.50 2.05
CA VAL A 264 19.60 -22.03 0.70
C VAL A 264 18.96 -21.13 -0.34
N VAL A 265 19.74 -20.66 -1.32
CA VAL A 265 19.24 -19.87 -2.45
C VAL A 265 19.35 -20.68 -3.73
N ILE A 266 18.21 -20.98 -4.34
CA ILE A 266 18.13 -21.71 -5.60
C ILE A 266 17.91 -20.70 -6.71
N THR A 267 18.89 -20.55 -7.60
CA THR A 267 18.85 -19.56 -8.68
C THR A 267 19.37 -20.17 -9.99
N LYS A 268 19.32 -19.42 -11.08
CA LYS A 268 19.95 -19.84 -12.33
C LYS A 268 21.47 -19.75 -12.19
N LYS A 269 22.20 -20.64 -12.84
CA LYS A 269 23.67 -20.61 -12.81
C LYS A 269 24.25 -19.27 -13.30
N GLU A 270 23.58 -18.61 -14.24
CA GLU A 270 23.99 -17.29 -14.78
C GLU A 270 23.90 -16.16 -13.73
N ASP A 271 22.95 -16.24 -12.80
CA ASP A 271 22.71 -15.20 -11.79
C ASP A 271 23.49 -15.44 -10.49
N LEU A 272 24.16 -16.60 -10.34
CA LEU A 272 24.79 -17.02 -9.10
C LEU A 272 25.77 -15.97 -8.54
N GLY A 273 26.63 -15.41 -9.40
CA GLY A 273 27.60 -14.38 -8.98
C GLY A 273 26.92 -13.11 -8.48
N LYS A 274 25.86 -12.65 -9.17
CA LYS A 274 25.06 -11.49 -8.76
C LYS A 274 24.37 -11.75 -7.42
N ILE A 275 23.76 -12.92 -7.25
CA ILE A 275 23.04 -13.28 -6.03
C ILE A 275 23.98 -13.43 -4.83
N MET A 276 25.16 -14.02 -5.03
CA MET A 276 26.18 -14.10 -3.98
C MET A 276 26.70 -12.72 -3.56
N ALA A 277 26.90 -11.80 -4.52
CA ALA A 277 27.28 -10.42 -4.20
C ALA A 277 26.18 -9.68 -3.42
N LEU A 278 24.92 -9.86 -3.82
CA LEU A 278 23.77 -9.24 -3.14
C LEU A 278 23.59 -9.75 -1.71
N ALA A 279 23.69 -11.06 -1.49
CA ALA A 279 23.47 -11.66 -0.18
C ALA A 279 24.65 -11.46 0.80
N ASN A 280 25.87 -11.29 0.27
CA ASN A 280 27.04 -10.89 1.06
C ASN A 280 27.18 -9.37 1.21
N CYS A 281 26.13 -8.61 0.90
CA CYS A 281 26.08 -7.16 1.11
C CYS A 281 27.25 -6.43 0.45
N GLN A 282 27.58 -6.78 -0.80
CA GLN A 282 28.65 -6.13 -1.57
C GLN A 282 28.15 -5.01 -2.48
N VAL A 283 26.87 -4.64 -2.38
CA VAL A 283 26.25 -3.59 -3.20
C VAL A 283 25.93 -2.39 -2.32
N ASP A 284 26.52 -1.25 -2.67
CA ASP A 284 26.27 0.00 -1.97
C ASP A 284 24.83 0.47 -2.18
N ILE A 285 24.24 0.97 -1.09
CA ILE A 285 22.93 1.62 -1.14
C ILE A 285 23.06 2.93 -1.90
N GLN A 286 22.24 3.11 -2.92
CA GLN A 286 22.14 4.34 -3.69
C GLN A 286 20.89 5.13 -3.31
N SER A 287 20.91 6.44 -3.52
CA SER A 287 19.70 7.26 -3.40
C SER A 287 18.77 7.00 -4.59
N GLY A 288 17.49 6.74 -4.32
CA GLY A 288 16.45 6.63 -5.34
C GLY A 288 15.91 7.97 -5.86
N ILE A 289 16.43 9.11 -5.38
CA ILE A 289 15.99 10.44 -5.82
C ILE A 289 16.43 10.69 -7.27
N ASP A 290 15.45 10.83 -8.15
CA ASP A 290 15.61 11.37 -9.50
C ASP A 290 15.20 12.86 -9.57
N GLY A 291 15.24 13.46 -10.76
CA GLY A 291 14.88 14.87 -10.95
C GLY A 291 13.43 15.20 -10.61
N GLU A 292 12.49 14.29 -10.85
CA GLU A 292 11.06 14.52 -10.53
C GLU A 292 10.81 14.40 -9.03
N ARG A 293 11.34 13.36 -8.38
CA ARG A 293 11.26 13.17 -6.92
C ARG A 293 11.90 14.33 -6.18
N LEU A 294 13.04 14.84 -6.66
CA LEU A 294 13.69 16.02 -6.10
C LEU A 294 12.77 17.25 -6.19
N ALA A 295 12.10 17.44 -7.33
CA ALA A 295 11.17 18.53 -7.53
C ALA A 295 9.90 18.41 -6.66
N GLU A 296 9.36 17.19 -6.50
CA GLU A 296 8.25 16.89 -5.60
C GLU A 296 8.61 17.21 -4.14
N GLY A 297 9.77 16.75 -3.68
CA GLY A 297 10.29 17.02 -2.34
C GLY A 297 10.48 18.52 -2.08
N LEU A 298 11.07 19.23 -3.05
CA LEU A 298 11.28 20.67 -2.93
C LEU A 298 9.94 21.44 -2.93
N ASN A 299 8.99 21.07 -3.80
CA ASN A 299 7.65 21.66 -3.79
C ASN A 299 6.96 21.49 -2.43
N ALA A 300 7.10 20.32 -1.79
CA ALA A 300 6.53 20.07 -0.47
C ALA A 300 7.13 20.97 0.62
N GLU A 301 8.45 21.20 0.60
CA GLU A 301 9.10 22.10 1.57
C GLU A 301 8.77 23.58 1.32
N ILE A 302 8.60 24.00 0.07
CA ILE A 302 8.10 25.35 -0.28
C ILE A 302 6.63 25.51 0.13
N ALA A 303 5.78 24.51 -0.10
CA ALA A 303 4.37 24.52 0.29
C ALA A 303 4.17 24.65 1.80
N ARG A 304 5.06 24.04 2.57
CA ARG A 304 5.11 24.16 4.03
C ARG A 304 5.67 25.51 4.52
N GLY A 305 6.34 26.26 3.64
CA GLY A 305 7.01 27.52 3.98
C GLY A 305 8.38 27.33 4.67
N ALA A 306 8.99 26.16 4.53
CA ALA A 306 10.30 25.86 5.11
C ALA A 306 11.47 26.33 4.23
N VAL A 307 11.23 26.34 2.93
CA VAL A 307 12.14 26.84 1.90
C VAL A 307 11.49 28.08 1.31
N ILE A 308 12.13 29.24 1.51
CA ILE A 308 11.63 30.52 0.99
C ILE A 308 12.58 31.14 -0.02
N CYS A 309 13.85 30.73 -0.05
CA CYS A 309 14.83 31.21 -1.02
C CYS A 309 15.70 30.07 -1.59
N THR A 310 16.49 30.38 -2.62
CA THR A 310 17.39 29.42 -3.27
C THR A 310 18.42 28.84 -2.28
N GLN A 311 18.88 29.65 -1.31
CA GLN A 311 19.83 29.19 -0.31
C GLN A 311 19.22 28.11 0.60
N ASP A 312 17.97 28.30 1.05
CA ASP A 312 17.26 27.30 1.85
C ASP A 312 17.07 25.99 1.10
N ALA A 313 16.81 26.06 -0.22
CA ALA A 313 16.64 24.90 -1.07
C ALA A 313 17.94 24.09 -1.18
N ILE A 314 19.07 24.77 -1.28
CA ILE A 314 20.41 24.14 -1.26
C ILE A 314 20.68 23.53 0.10
N ASP A 315 20.38 24.24 1.19
CA ASP A 315 20.60 23.73 2.54
C ASP A 315 19.67 22.54 2.85
N TRP A 316 18.47 22.50 2.27
CA TRP A 316 17.61 21.32 2.27
C TRP A 316 18.22 20.15 1.52
N MET A 317 18.71 20.37 0.29
CA MET A 317 19.36 19.33 -0.50
C MET A 317 20.56 18.72 0.23
N LYS A 318 21.40 19.55 0.90
CA LYS A 318 22.54 19.09 1.72
C LYS A 318 22.15 18.12 2.84
N ARG A 319 20.89 18.11 3.27
CA ARG A 319 20.40 17.21 4.33
C ARG A 319 19.94 15.85 3.79
N LEU A 320 19.84 15.65 2.48
CA LEU A 320 19.44 14.41 1.83
C LEU A 320 20.61 13.40 1.75
N PHE A 321 20.29 12.12 1.60
CA PHE A 321 21.30 11.08 1.35
C PHE A 321 21.82 11.19 -0.09
N TYR A 322 20.95 11.62 -1.01
CA TYR A 322 21.31 12.03 -2.37
C TYR A 322 22.51 12.97 -2.43
N TRP A 323 22.61 13.95 -1.51
CA TRP A 323 23.76 14.85 -1.44
C TRP A 323 25.07 14.14 -1.10
N ILE A 324 25.04 13.19 -0.16
CA ILE A 324 26.22 12.40 0.22
C ILE A 324 26.73 11.60 -0.99
N LYS A 325 25.80 11.02 -1.76
CA LYS A 325 26.14 10.27 -2.97
C LYS A 325 26.72 11.12 -4.09
N LEU A 326 26.20 12.34 -4.29
CA LEU A 326 26.79 13.27 -5.27
C LEU A 326 28.17 13.80 -4.85
N GLY A 327 28.45 13.88 -3.55
CA GLY A 327 29.68 14.47 -3.01
C GLY A 327 30.92 13.56 -3.04
N GLU A 328 30.75 12.25 -3.24
CA GLU A 328 31.88 11.29 -3.34
C GLU A 328 32.40 11.08 -4.77
N ASP A 329 31.59 11.37 -5.79
CA ASP A 329 32.03 11.46 -7.19
C ASP A 329 32.81 12.77 -7.45
N GLN A 330 33.83 13.04 -6.63
CA GLN A 330 34.75 14.18 -6.76
C GLN A 330 35.59 14.07 -8.04
N ALA A 331 35.00 14.45 -9.17
CA ALA A 331 35.71 14.81 -10.40
C ALA A 331 34.89 15.64 -11.42
N CYS A 332 33.58 15.83 -11.26
CA CYS A 332 32.76 16.55 -12.25
C CYS A 332 31.97 17.71 -11.63
N LEU A 333 32.34 18.95 -11.96
CA LEU A 333 31.53 20.03 -12.59
C LEU A 333 30.01 20.13 -12.34
N VAL A 334 29.42 19.53 -11.32
CA VAL A 334 28.00 19.67 -11.01
C VAL A 334 27.82 20.88 -10.12
N ASP A 335 27.41 21.99 -10.73
CA ASP A 335 26.98 23.16 -9.98
C ASP A 335 25.63 22.84 -9.31
N PHE A 336 25.64 22.54 -8.01
CA PHE A 336 24.42 22.30 -7.24
C PHE A 336 23.46 23.48 -7.26
N HIS A 337 23.98 24.71 -7.42
CA HIS A 337 23.14 25.86 -7.66
C HIS A 337 22.39 25.71 -8.98
N LEU A 338 23.01 25.14 -10.02
CA LEU A 338 22.36 24.88 -11.30
C LEU A 338 21.27 23.82 -11.18
N ILE A 339 21.48 22.72 -10.45
CA ILE A 339 20.44 21.70 -10.23
C ILE A 339 19.22 22.32 -9.54
N ILE A 340 19.43 22.96 -8.39
CA ILE A 340 18.34 23.61 -7.65
C ILE A 340 17.67 24.68 -8.51
N HIS A 341 18.44 25.48 -9.25
CA HIS A 341 17.90 26.48 -10.16
C HIS A 341 17.02 25.85 -11.25
N GLN A 342 17.47 24.76 -11.89
CA GLN A 342 16.69 24.03 -12.89
C GLN A 342 15.38 23.48 -12.30
N VAL A 343 15.43 22.92 -11.09
CA VAL A 343 14.22 22.44 -10.39
C VAL A 343 13.28 23.60 -10.06
N LEU A 344 13.78 24.71 -9.56
CA LEU A 344 12.95 25.90 -9.25
C LEU A 344 12.31 26.47 -10.51
N VAL A 345 13.06 26.57 -11.61
CA VAL A 345 12.52 26.98 -12.93
C VAL A 345 11.47 25.98 -13.42
N TYR A 346 11.70 24.68 -13.25
CA TYR A 346 10.74 23.64 -13.61
C TYR A 346 9.42 23.79 -12.83
N LEU A 347 9.50 24.00 -11.51
CA LEU A 347 8.31 24.21 -10.66
C LEU A 347 7.56 25.51 -11.02
N GLU A 348 8.29 26.59 -11.32
CA GLU A 348 7.72 27.87 -11.74
C GLU A 348 7.02 27.77 -13.10
N SER A 349 7.64 27.06 -14.07
CA SER A 349 7.06 26.84 -15.41
C SER A 349 5.72 26.10 -15.39
N ARG A 350 5.49 25.29 -14.35
CA ARG A 350 4.25 24.53 -14.11
C ARG A 350 3.26 25.26 -13.18
N LEU A 351 3.55 26.49 -12.79
CA LEU A 351 2.73 27.31 -11.88
C LEU A 351 2.51 26.65 -10.51
N LEU A 352 3.48 25.86 -10.03
CA LEU A 352 3.45 25.23 -8.70
C LEU A 352 4.03 26.15 -7.61
N ILE A 353 4.96 27.02 -8.02
CA ILE A 353 5.54 28.07 -7.18
C ILE A 353 5.50 29.40 -7.94
N GLN A 354 5.56 30.49 -7.18
CA GLN A 354 5.66 31.84 -7.71
C GLN A 354 6.79 32.58 -7.00
N LYS A 355 7.57 33.34 -7.76
CA LYS A 355 8.57 34.26 -7.22
C LYS A 355 7.92 35.58 -6.80
N THR A 356 8.19 36.00 -5.58
CA THR A 356 7.76 37.28 -5.02
C THR A 356 8.65 38.42 -5.52
N ALA A 357 8.21 39.67 -5.36
CA ALA A 357 8.98 40.86 -5.76
C ALA A 357 10.38 40.94 -5.11
N HIS A 358 10.56 40.34 -3.93
CA HIS A 358 11.83 40.30 -3.20
C HIS A 358 12.72 39.10 -3.59
N GLY A 359 12.29 38.28 -4.55
CA GLY A 359 13.05 37.12 -5.00
C GLY A 359 12.80 35.83 -4.21
N ASN A 360 11.97 35.87 -3.16
CA ASN A 360 11.56 34.68 -2.40
C ASN A 360 10.50 33.86 -3.14
N TYR A 361 10.40 32.57 -2.86
CA TYR A 361 9.44 31.65 -3.42
C TYR A 361 8.23 31.46 -2.50
N LYS A 362 7.05 31.39 -3.10
CA LYS A 362 5.79 31.04 -2.43
C LYS A 362 5.08 29.95 -3.22
N SER A 363 4.54 28.96 -2.52
CA SER A 363 3.74 27.91 -3.18
C SER A 363 2.39 28.46 -3.65
N THR A 364 1.99 28.09 -4.86
CA THR A 364 0.66 28.37 -5.40
C THR A 364 -0.38 27.42 -4.80
N TYR A 365 -1.67 27.62 -5.12
CA TYR A 365 -2.72 26.68 -4.71
C TYR A 365 -2.44 25.26 -5.24
N ARG A 366 -2.02 25.15 -6.50
CA ARG A 366 -1.62 23.89 -7.14
C ARG A 366 -0.45 23.20 -6.44
N GLY A 367 0.60 23.95 -6.11
CA GLY A 367 1.75 23.41 -5.37
C GLY A 367 1.34 22.84 -4.00
N LYS A 368 0.42 23.52 -3.31
CA LYS A 368 -0.18 23.04 -2.04
C LYS A 368 -1.05 21.82 -2.23
N ILE A 369 -1.86 21.72 -3.29
CA ILE A 369 -2.66 20.51 -3.58
C ILE A 369 -1.72 19.31 -3.70
N ILE A 370 -0.69 19.40 -4.53
CA ILE A 370 0.26 18.31 -4.74
C ILE A 370 0.91 17.89 -3.41
N SER A 371 1.37 18.86 -2.61
CA SER A 371 1.99 18.59 -1.32
C SER A 371 1.02 17.99 -0.28
N ASN A 372 -0.19 18.54 -0.15
CA ASN A 372 -1.14 18.15 0.89
C ASN A 372 -1.72 16.76 0.63
N PHE A 373 -1.90 16.38 -0.62
CA PHE A 373 -2.43 15.08 -1.03
C PHE A 373 -1.36 14.09 -1.47
N TYR A 374 -0.08 14.43 -1.32
CA TYR A 374 1.06 13.57 -1.69
C TYR A 374 0.95 13.04 -3.12
N LEU A 375 0.60 13.91 -4.08
CA LEU A 375 0.41 13.52 -5.47
C LEU A 375 1.75 13.38 -6.18
N ARG A 376 1.88 12.36 -7.02
CA ARG A 376 2.97 12.32 -8.01
C ARG A 376 2.74 13.36 -9.12
N PHE A 377 3.80 13.96 -9.65
CA PHE A 377 3.72 14.92 -10.75
C PHE A 377 3.06 14.36 -12.02
N PRO A 378 3.32 13.10 -12.43
CA PRO A 378 2.56 12.46 -13.51
C PRO A 378 1.06 12.43 -13.24
N THR A 379 0.63 12.06 -12.01
CA THR A 379 -0.78 12.06 -11.62
C THR A 379 -1.42 13.44 -11.69
N TYR A 380 -0.76 14.46 -11.14
CA TYR A 380 -1.24 15.83 -11.24
C TYR A 380 -1.39 16.27 -12.71
N THR A 381 -0.40 15.94 -13.56
CA THR A 381 -0.43 16.26 -14.99
C THR A 381 -1.62 15.57 -15.68
N THR A 382 -1.84 14.28 -15.41
CA THR A 382 -2.98 13.51 -15.92
C THR A 382 -4.31 14.12 -15.49
N PHE A 383 -4.47 14.45 -14.20
CA PHE A 383 -5.70 15.06 -13.69
C PHE A 383 -5.94 16.44 -14.30
N ALA A 384 -4.92 17.30 -14.31
CA ALA A 384 -5.02 18.63 -14.90
C ALA A 384 -5.37 18.57 -16.40
N ASN A 385 -4.79 17.63 -17.15
CA ASN A 385 -5.02 17.53 -18.58
C ASN A 385 -6.37 16.91 -18.93
N ASN A 386 -6.89 15.97 -18.13
CA ASN A 386 -8.12 15.26 -18.45
C ASN A 386 -9.39 15.84 -17.80
N LEU A 387 -9.26 16.59 -16.70
CA LEU A 387 -10.39 17.29 -16.10
C LEU A 387 -10.88 18.40 -17.04
N ARG A 388 -12.20 18.49 -17.22
CA ARG A 388 -12.91 19.44 -18.08
C ARG A 388 -14.16 19.95 -17.35
N LEU A 389 -14.67 21.11 -17.77
CA LEU A 389 -15.91 21.66 -17.22
C LEU A 389 -17.13 20.82 -17.68
N ASP A 390 -17.22 20.55 -18.97
CA ASP A 390 -18.36 19.85 -19.57
C ASP A 390 -18.16 18.33 -19.62
N GLY A 391 -19.27 17.60 -19.45
CA GLY A 391 -19.31 16.15 -19.66
C GLY A 391 -18.63 15.31 -18.58
N ILE A 392 -18.37 15.88 -17.39
CA ILE A 392 -17.89 15.12 -16.23
C ILE A 392 -19.07 14.57 -15.44
N ASP A 393 -19.23 13.25 -15.51
CA ASP A 393 -20.08 12.45 -14.64
C ASP A 393 -19.22 11.54 -13.73
N GLU A 394 -19.86 10.74 -12.88
CA GLU A 394 -19.13 9.81 -12.01
C GLU A 394 -18.29 8.78 -12.80
N SER A 395 -18.75 8.37 -14.00
CA SER A 395 -18.02 7.42 -14.85
C SER A 395 -16.73 8.02 -15.36
N ARG A 396 -16.80 9.21 -15.98
CA ARG A 396 -15.65 9.90 -16.53
C ARG A 396 -14.67 10.29 -15.43
N LEU A 397 -15.16 10.69 -14.26
CA LEU A 397 -14.28 11.02 -13.15
C LEU A 397 -13.54 9.79 -12.61
N LEU A 398 -14.19 8.62 -12.53
CA LEU A 398 -13.53 7.37 -12.17
C LEU A 398 -12.46 6.96 -13.20
N GLU A 399 -12.71 7.16 -14.50
CA GLU A 399 -11.72 6.92 -15.55
C GLU A 399 -10.48 7.82 -15.40
N ILE A 400 -10.66 9.10 -15.06
CA ILE A 400 -9.56 10.04 -14.82
C ILE A 400 -8.79 9.60 -13.57
N PHE A 401 -9.49 9.32 -12.48
CA PHE A 401 -8.92 8.83 -11.23
C PHE A 401 -8.07 7.57 -11.45
N ALA A 402 -8.56 6.62 -12.25
CA ALA A 402 -7.93 5.33 -12.44
C ALA A 402 -6.66 5.38 -13.32
N GLN A 403 -6.42 6.49 -14.02
CA GLN A 403 -5.18 6.79 -14.74
C GLN A 403 -4.07 7.36 -13.85
N ALA A 404 -4.31 7.51 -12.54
CA ALA A 404 -3.28 7.98 -11.62
C ALA A 404 -2.05 7.05 -11.64
N ASP A 405 -0.87 7.66 -11.59
CA ASP A 405 0.41 6.96 -11.66
C ASP A 405 0.74 6.18 -10.38
N GLU A 406 0.00 6.41 -9.29
CA GLU A 406 0.04 5.55 -8.11
C GLU A 406 -0.59 4.17 -8.34
N PHE A 407 -1.35 4.00 -9.44
CA PHE A 407 -1.92 2.73 -9.85
C PHE A 407 -1.14 2.05 -10.98
N SER A 408 0.02 2.57 -11.38
CA SER A 408 0.85 2.00 -12.47
C SER A 408 1.30 0.55 -12.21
N SER A 409 1.34 0.13 -10.95
CA SER A 409 1.63 -1.25 -10.55
C SER A 409 0.41 -2.18 -10.59
N VAL A 410 -0.81 -1.64 -10.68
CA VAL A 410 -2.05 -2.42 -10.71
C VAL A 410 -2.25 -3.03 -12.09
N ARG A 411 -2.20 -4.35 -12.17
CA ARG A 411 -2.43 -5.09 -13.42
C ARG A 411 -3.60 -6.04 -13.29
N THR A 412 -4.35 -6.20 -14.38
CA THR A 412 -5.44 -7.16 -14.47
C THR A 412 -4.90 -8.50 -14.95
N ARG A 413 -5.07 -9.55 -14.13
CA ARG A 413 -4.60 -10.88 -14.48
C ARG A 413 -5.68 -11.67 -15.22
N PRO A 414 -5.33 -12.55 -16.18
CA PRO A 414 -6.32 -13.30 -16.96
C PRO A 414 -7.32 -14.09 -16.11
N GLU A 415 -6.88 -14.64 -14.98
CA GLU A 415 -7.73 -15.39 -14.06
C GLU A 415 -8.76 -14.53 -13.30
N GLU A 416 -8.55 -13.22 -13.23
CA GLU A 416 -9.43 -12.28 -12.54
C GLU A 416 -10.53 -11.73 -13.46
N ILE A 417 -10.31 -11.76 -14.77
CA ILE A 417 -11.21 -11.16 -15.78
C ILE A 417 -12.66 -11.65 -15.62
N PRO A 418 -12.95 -12.96 -15.50
CA PRO A 418 -14.34 -13.42 -15.39
C PRO A 418 -15.06 -12.90 -14.14
N GLU A 419 -14.35 -12.77 -13.02
CA GLU A 419 -14.93 -12.26 -11.78
C GLU A 419 -15.09 -10.73 -11.84
N LEU A 420 -14.13 -10.01 -12.43
CA LEU A 420 -14.25 -8.56 -12.67
C LEU A 420 -15.44 -8.24 -13.60
N ASP A 421 -15.62 -9.01 -14.66
CA ASP A 421 -16.76 -8.87 -15.57
C ASP A 421 -18.08 -9.12 -14.84
N ARG A 422 -18.17 -10.19 -14.03
CA ARG A 422 -19.33 -10.46 -13.20
C ARG A 422 -19.64 -9.33 -12.24
N LEU A 423 -18.62 -8.77 -11.58
CA LEU A 423 -18.79 -7.65 -10.65
C LEU A 423 -19.22 -6.38 -11.37
N SER A 424 -18.74 -6.13 -12.59
CA SER A 424 -19.10 -4.95 -13.39
C SER A 424 -20.61 -4.84 -13.62
N HIS A 425 -21.31 -5.97 -13.76
CA HIS A 425 -22.76 -6.00 -13.95
C HIS A 425 -23.57 -5.75 -12.67
N LEU A 426 -22.94 -5.82 -11.50
CA LEU A 426 -23.59 -5.65 -10.19
C LEU A 426 -23.41 -4.24 -9.61
N LEU A 427 -22.63 -3.39 -10.27
CA LEU A 427 -22.21 -2.08 -9.78
C LEU A 427 -22.98 -0.96 -10.49
N PRO A 428 -23.20 0.18 -9.81
CA PRO A 428 -24.09 1.23 -10.31
C PRO A 428 -23.49 2.02 -11.47
N ILE A 429 -22.16 2.12 -11.58
CA ILE A 429 -21.50 2.89 -12.65
C ILE A 429 -20.91 1.90 -13.66
N PRO A 430 -21.51 1.79 -14.86
CA PRO A 430 -21.05 0.85 -15.88
C PRO A 430 -19.77 1.37 -16.52
N ILE A 431 -18.66 0.67 -16.28
CA ILE A 431 -17.36 0.96 -16.91
C ILE A 431 -16.93 -0.29 -17.65
N ARG A 432 -16.39 -0.13 -18.86
CA ARG A 432 -15.83 -1.22 -19.66
C ARG A 432 -14.43 -0.82 -20.15
N PRO A 433 -13.52 -1.79 -20.35
CA PRO A 433 -12.25 -1.50 -20.99
C PRO A 433 -12.50 -0.96 -22.40
N ALA A 434 -11.87 0.17 -22.73
CA ALA A 434 -11.98 0.79 -24.06
C ALA A 434 -11.31 -0.05 -25.14
N ASP A 435 -10.21 -0.71 -24.79
CA ASP A 435 -9.43 -1.62 -25.63
C ASP A 435 -8.74 -2.69 -24.78
N ASP A 436 -7.94 -3.56 -25.43
CA ASP A 436 -7.16 -4.61 -24.78
C ASP A 436 -5.82 -4.12 -24.20
N SER A 437 -5.58 -2.81 -24.16
CA SER A 437 -4.34 -2.25 -23.61
C SER A 437 -4.24 -2.49 -22.10
N ASP A 438 -3.01 -2.57 -21.59
CA ASP A 438 -2.74 -2.66 -20.15
C ASP A 438 -3.37 -1.48 -19.40
N LEU A 439 -3.36 -0.28 -19.99
CA LEU A 439 -3.94 0.92 -19.40
C LEU A 439 -5.47 0.83 -19.29
N ALA A 440 -6.17 0.41 -20.35
CA ALA A 440 -7.63 0.26 -20.29
C ALA A 440 -8.04 -0.80 -19.26
N ARG A 441 -7.28 -1.90 -19.15
CA ARG A 441 -7.51 -2.93 -18.15
C ARG A 441 -7.23 -2.44 -16.73
N GLN A 442 -6.21 -1.61 -16.53
CA GLN A 442 -5.95 -0.93 -15.26
C GLN A 442 -7.11 -0.01 -14.89
N ILE A 443 -7.54 0.85 -15.82
CA ILE A 443 -8.65 1.78 -15.62
C ILE A 443 -9.91 1.02 -15.18
N PHE A 444 -10.24 -0.05 -15.88
CA PHE A 444 -11.37 -0.92 -15.56
C PHE A 444 -11.24 -1.53 -14.15
N LYS A 445 -10.12 -2.19 -13.84
CA LYS A 445 -9.90 -2.84 -12.54
C LYS A 445 -9.93 -1.85 -11.38
N VAL A 446 -9.21 -0.74 -11.47
CA VAL A 446 -9.14 0.28 -10.41
C VAL A 446 -10.52 0.89 -10.17
N SER A 447 -11.25 1.22 -11.23
CA SER A 447 -12.61 1.77 -11.11
C SER A 447 -13.56 0.78 -10.44
N LEU A 448 -13.53 -0.50 -10.85
CA LEU A 448 -14.34 -1.55 -10.21
C LEU A 448 -13.99 -1.76 -8.75
N VAL A 449 -12.71 -1.72 -8.40
CA VAL A 449 -12.25 -1.88 -7.01
C VAL A 449 -12.78 -0.76 -6.13
N VAL A 450 -12.72 0.50 -6.57
CA VAL A 450 -13.30 1.63 -5.81
C VAL A 450 -14.81 1.46 -5.67
N GLN A 451 -15.51 1.11 -6.74
CA GLN A 451 -16.96 0.85 -6.66
C GLN A 451 -17.31 -0.31 -5.71
N CYS A 452 -16.52 -1.38 -5.71
CA CYS A 452 -16.65 -2.50 -4.77
C CYS A 452 -16.34 -2.08 -3.33
N HIS A 453 -15.39 -1.16 -3.13
CA HIS A 453 -15.10 -0.59 -1.80
C HIS A 453 -16.30 0.19 -1.26
N ILE A 454 -16.87 1.06 -2.09
CA ILE A 454 -18.09 1.82 -1.76
C ILE A 454 -19.24 0.86 -1.44
N ALA A 455 -19.41 -0.21 -2.22
CA ALA A 455 -20.46 -1.20 -2.00
C ALA A 455 -20.17 -2.23 -0.88
N ARG A 456 -19.00 -2.18 -0.22
CA ARG A 456 -18.53 -3.17 0.78
C ARG A 456 -18.48 -4.61 0.25
N ARG A 457 -18.06 -4.78 -1.01
CA ARG A 457 -18.01 -6.05 -1.78
C ARG A 457 -16.60 -6.44 -2.25
N LEU A 458 -15.55 -6.07 -1.52
CA LEU A 458 -14.14 -6.27 -1.93
C LEU A 458 -13.57 -7.71 -1.87
N LYS A 459 -14.41 -8.73 -1.66
CA LYS A 459 -13.89 -10.09 -1.43
C LYS A 459 -13.26 -10.66 -2.71
N GLY A 460 -12.00 -11.12 -2.62
CA GLY A 460 -11.34 -11.89 -3.66
C GLY A 460 -10.60 -11.10 -4.75
N ILE A 461 -10.62 -9.76 -4.72
CA ILE A 461 -9.95 -8.93 -5.73
C ILE A 461 -8.51 -8.63 -5.28
N SER A 462 -7.52 -8.84 -6.14
CA SER A 462 -6.13 -8.45 -5.84
C SER A 462 -5.93 -6.93 -5.90
N ASP A 463 -4.85 -6.44 -5.30
CA ASP A 463 -4.43 -5.03 -5.31
C ASP A 463 -5.44 -4.03 -4.69
N HIS A 464 -6.55 -4.51 -4.14
CA HIS A 464 -7.58 -3.66 -3.56
C HIS A 464 -7.08 -2.81 -2.40
N ILE A 465 -6.10 -3.29 -1.63
CA ILE A 465 -5.52 -2.53 -0.51
C ILE A 465 -4.88 -1.26 -1.03
N LEU A 466 -4.04 -1.36 -2.07
CA LEU A 466 -3.36 -0.22 -2.68
C LEU A 466 -4.36 0.82 -3.20
N VAL A 467 -5.37 0.35 -3.94
CA VAL A 467 -6.41 1.25 -4.49
C VAL A 467 -7.18 1.92 -3.38
N THR A 468 -7.65 1.18 -2.39
CA THR A 468 -8.53 1.70 -1.33
C THR A 468 -7.82 2.60 -0.33
N SER A 469 -6.56 2.32 0.01
CA SER A 469 -5.74 3.20 0.86
C SER A 469 -5.40 4.52 0.17
N THR A 470 -5.34 4.52 -1.17
CA THR A 470 -4.95 5.68 -1.98
C THR A 470 -6.15 6.49 -2.48
N ALA A 471 -7.32 5.86 -2.61
CA ALA A 471 -8.50 6.46 -3.23
C ALA A 471 -8.95 7.77 -2.57
N GLY A 472 -8.98 7.80 -1.23
CA GLY A 472 -9.43 8.97 -0.48
C GLY A 472 -8.64 10.24 -0.82
N ARG A 473 -7.30 10.18 -0.73
CA ARG A 473 -6.46 11.36 -0.99
C ARG A 473 -6.52 11.83 -2.45
N LEU A 474 -6.59 10.91 -3.41
CA LEU A 474 -6.63 11.26 -4.83
C LEU A 474 -7.99 11.85 -5.26
N LEU A 475 -9.10 11.30 -4.74
CA LEU A 475 -10.43 11.87 -5.00
C LEU A 475 -10.57 13.26 -4.37
N ARG A 476 -10.02 13.47 -3.17
CA ARG A 476 -9.96 14.80 -2.54
C ARG A 476 -9.09 15.77 -3.32
N ALA A 477 -7.96 15.32 -3.86
CA ALA A 477 -7.17 16.15 -4.78
C ALA A 477 -7.94 16.57 -6.03
N LEU A 478 -8.76 15.68 -6.62
CA LEU A 478 -9.62 16.03 -7.76
C LEU A 478 -10.66 17.10 -7.39
N VAL A 479 -11.22 17.08 -6.17
CA VAL A 479 -12.09 18.16 -5.67
C VAL A 479 -11.33 19.48 -5.68
N GLU A 480 -10.15 19.52 -5.08
CA GLU A 480 -9.37 20.75 -4.94
C GLU A 480 -8.86 21.27 -6.29
N LEU A 481 -8.54 20.39 -7.25
CA LEU A 481 -8.19 20.78 -8.62
C LEU A 481 -9.39 21.37 -9.38
N ALA A 482 -10.59 20.86 -9.15
CA ALA A 482 -11.80 21.45 -9.71
C ALA A 482 -12.09 22.82 -9.08
N VAL A 483 -11.88 22.97 -7.77
CA VAL A 483 -12.00 24.25 -7.04
C VAL A 483 -10.97 25.27 -7.53
N ASP A 484 -9.70 24.88 -7.75
CA ASP A 484 -8.65 25.74 -8.33
C ASP A 484 -9.04 26.34 -9.69
N ARG A 485 -9.90 25.63 -10.43
CA ARG A 485 -10.39 26.03 -11.76
C ARG A 485 -11.77 26.67 -11.73
N GLU A 486 -12.36 26.83 -10.54
CA GLU A 486 -13.71 27.37 -10.37
C GLU A 486 -14.79 26.52 -11.07
N TRP A 487 -14.58 25.19 -11.13
CA TRP A 487 -15.50 24.25 -11.79
C TRP A 487 -16.42 23.56 -10.78
N ALA A 488 -17.58 24.16 -10.51
CA ALA A 488 -18.53 23.70 -9.50
C ALA A 488 -19.02 22.25 -9.72
N GLU A 489 -19.50 21.93 -10.92
CA GLU A 489 -20.06 20.59 -11.21
C GLU A 489 -19.02 19.46 -11.07
N PRO A 490 -17.84 19.52 -11.71
CA PRO A 490 -16.77 18.55 -11.45
C PRO A 490 -16.38 18.45 -9.97
N ALA A 491 -16.33 19.57 -9.24
CA ALA A 491 -15.99 19.57 -7.81
C ALA A 491 -17.05 18.83 -6.98
N LYS A 492 -18.35 19.03 -7.27
CA LYS A 492 -19.46 18.31 -6.61
C LYS A 492 -19.43 16.81 -6.91
N VAL A 493 -19.17 16.41 -8.16
CA VAL A 493 -19.06 14.99 -8.56
C VAL A 493 -17.89 14.34 -7.82
N ALA A 494 -16.72 14.99 -7.80
CA ALA A 494 -15.56 14.51 -7.07
C ALA A 494 -15.80 14.40 -5.57
N LEU A 495 -16.49 15.39 -4.99
CA LEU A 495 -16.80 15.40 -3.57
C LEU A 495 -17.79 14.29 -3.20
N ARG A 496 -18.76 13.99 -4.06
CA ARG A 496 -19.68 12.86 -3.90
C ARG A 496 -18.91 11.53 -3.88
N LEU A 497 -18.02 11.29 -4.84
CA LEU A 497 -17.22 10.07 -4.89
C LEU A 497 -16.23 9.97 -3.71
N ALA A 498 -15.59 11.07 -3.31
CA ALA A 498 -14.70 11.10 -2.15
C ALA A 498 -15.45 10.70 -0.87
N LYS A 499 -16.61 11.32 -0.62
CA LYS A 499 -17.48 10.99 0.52
C LYS A 499 -18.00 9.55 0.46
N ALA A 500 -18.40 9.07 -0.71
CA ALA A 500 -18.88 7.70 -0.90
C ALA A 500 -17.79 6.67 -0.58
N THR A 501 -16.55 6.95 -0.98
CA THR A 501 -15.38 6.10 -0.71
C THR A 501 -15.05 6.07 0.77
N GLU A 502 -15.00 7.24 1.44
CA GLU A 502 -14.72 7.35 2.88
C GLU A 502 -15.81 6.70 3.75
N ALA A 503 -17.09 6.93 3.41
CA ALA A 503 -18.23 6.39 4.15
C ALA A 503 -18.54 4.92 3.78
N GLN A 504 -17.90 4.40 2.74
CA GLN A 504 -18.16 3.09 2.14
C GLN A 504 -19.66 2.87 1.91
N MET A 505 -20.30 3.85 1.27
CA MET A 505 -21.72 3.79 0.92
C MET A 505 -22.03 4.67 -0.29
N TRP A 506 -23.00 4.26 -1.09
CA TRP A 506 -23.44 5.04 -2.24
C TRP A 506 -24.30 6.24 -1.79
N PRO A 507 -24.14 7.43 -2.39
CA PRO A 507 -24.98 8.59 -2.07
C PRO A 507 -26.46 8.38 -2.40
N VAL A 508 -26.74 7.55 -3.41
CA VAL A 508 -28.09 7.24 -3.89
C VAL A 508 -28.43 5.80 -3.51
N GLY A 509 -29.63 5.61 -2.95
CA GLY A 509 -30.18 4.28 -2.63
C GLY A 509 -29.76 3.70 -1.28
N GLU A 510 -28.76 4.28 -0.59
CA GLU A 510 -28.37 3.88 0.77
C GLU A 510 -28.64 4.99 1.79
N SER A 511 -29.06 4.61 2.99
CA SER A 511 -29.43 5.56 4.04
C SER A 511 -28.20 6.05 4.81
N VAL A 512 -28.13 7.37 5.06
CA VAL A 512 -27.09 8.02 5.88
C VAL A 512 -27.01 7.44 7.29
N LEU A 513 -28.10 6.82 7.79
CA LEU A 513 -28.14 6.13 9.07
C LEU A 513 -27.07 5.04 9.21
N ARG A 514 -26.52 4.51 8.11
CA ARG A 514 -25.40 3.56 8.12
C ARG A 514 -24.13 4.09 8.78
N GLN A 515 -23.95 5.41 8.81
CA GLN A 515 -22.79 6.06 9.42
C GLN A 515 -22.89 6.10 10.96
N LEU A 516 -24.09 5.88 11.52
CA LEU A 516 -24.31 5.91 12.96
C LEU A 516 -24.08 4.52 13.58
N LYS A 517 -23.57 4.49 14.82
CA LYS A 517 -23.37 3.23 15.58
C LYS A 517 -24.71 2.47 15.70
N GLY A 518 -24.71 1.20 15.29
CA GLY A 518 -25.92 0.35 15.29
C GLY A 518 -26.95 0.68 14.18
N GLY A 519 -26.67 1.65 13.30
CA GLY A 519 -27.61 2.10 12.27
C GLY A 519 -27.73 1.18 11.06
N MET A 520 -26.85 0.19 10.89
CA MET A 520 -26.82 -0.69 9.71
C MET A 520 -28.11 -1.50 9.51
N GLU A 521 -28.66 -2.09 10.58
CA GLU A 521 -29.90 -2.88 10.49
C GLU A 521 -31.12 -2.00 10.21
N ILE A 522 -31.15 -0.82 10.83
CA ILE A 522 -32.20 0.18 10.67
C ILE A 522 -32.17 0.71 9.23
N ALA A 523 -31.00 1.08 8.73
CA ALA A 523 -30.79 1.57 7.37
C ALA A 523 -31.33 0.59 6.32
N LYS A 524 -31.00 -0.71 6.42
CA LYS A 524 -31.53 -1.74 5.51
C LYS A 524 -33.06 -1.80 5.49
N ARG A 525 -33.72 -1.53 6.63
CA ARG A 525 -35.19 -1.49 6.70
C ARG A 525 -35.76 -0.20 6.11
N VAL A 526 -35.07 0.92 6.30
CA VAL A 526 -35.43 2.24 5.74
C VAL A 526 -35.32 2.19 4.21
N GLU A 527 -34.22 1.66 3.70
CA GLU A 527 -33.95 1.51 2.26
C GLU A 527 -34.98 0.62 1.56
N LYS A 528 -35.36 -0.50 2.17
CA LYS A 528 -36.43 -1.37 1.64
C LYS A 528 -37.78 -0.68 1.51
N ARG A 529 -38.00 0.41 2.25
CA ARG A 529 -39.24 1.19 2.22
C ARG A 529 -39.12 2.48 1.42
N GLY A 530 -37.92 2.85 0.97
CA GLY A 530 -37.69 4.09 0.23
C GLY A 530 -37.95 5.37 1.03
N LEU A 531 -37.87 5.32 2.37
CA LEU A 531 -38.05 6.52 3.21
C LEU A 531 -36.79 7.40 3.16
N THR A 532 -36.95 8.68 2.84
CA THR A 532 -35.84 9.64 2.84
C THR A 532 -35.57 10.19 4.25
N LEU A 533 -34.42 10.85 4.43
CA LEU A 533 -34.08 11.49 5.69
C LEU A 533 -35.09 12.59 6.06
N ASN A 534 -35.60 13.33 5.07
CA ASN A 534 -36.57 14.39 5.28
C ASN A 534 -37.93 13.83 5.67
N ASP A 535 -38.37 12.73 5.04
CA ASP A 535 -39.63 12.06 5.41
C ASP A 535 -39.59 11.62 6.87
N MET A 536 -38.50 10.97 7.28
CA MET A 536 -38.32 10.50 8.66
C MET A 536 -38.20 11.65 9.67
N ALA A 537 -37.65 12.80 9.27
CA ALA A 537 -37.51 13.97 10.15
C ALA A 537 -38.84 14.70 10.39
N ASN A 538 -39.79 14.59 9.47
CA ASN A 538 -41.11 15.22 9.55
C ASN A 538 -42.17 14.32 10.23
N MET A 539 -41.86 13.04 10.45
CA MET A 539 -42.73 12.10 11.15
C MET A 539 -42.53 12.14 12.67
N ASP A 540 -43.59 11.86 13.41
CA ASP A 540 -43.51 11.60 14.85
C ASP A 540 -42.99 10.18 15.13
N ALA A 541 -42.55 9.94 16.37
CA ALA A 541 -41.95 8.66 16.74
C ALA A 541 -42.91 7.47 16.59
N GLU A 542 -44.22 7.70 16.76
CA GLU A 542 -45.26 6.68 16.64
C GLU A 542 -45.51 6.33 15.17
N SER A 543 -45.74 7.30 14.29
CA SER A 543 -45.90 7.04 12.85
C SER A 543 -44.66 6.44 12.24
N LEU A 544 -43.47 6.86 12.67
CA LEU A 544 -42.21 6.27 12.20
C LEU A 544 -42.07 4.82 12.67
N GLY A 545 -42.49 4.51 13.90
CA GLY A 545 -42.54 3.14 14.42
C GLY A 545 -43.51 2.24 13.64
N ILE A 546 -44.69 2.77 13.29
CA ILE A 546 -45.71 2.08 12.47
C ILE A 546 -45.21 1.87 11.05
N ALA A 547 -44.74 2.94 10.39
CA ALA A 547 -44.13 2.91 9.07
C ALA A 547 -43.01 1.88 9.05
N MET A 548 -42.24 1.77 10.14
CA MET A 548 -41.13 0.85 10.26
C MET A 548 -41.52 -0.60 10.65
N LYS A 549 -42.80 -0.91 10.93
CA LYS A 549 -43.27 -2.18 11.54
C LYS A 549 -42.43 -2.57 12.77
N ALA A 550 -42.01 -1.56 13.52
CA ALA A 550 -41.07 -1.68 14.62
C ALA A 550 -41.41 -0.61 15.66
N GLY A 551 -42.61 -0.69 16.23
CA GLY A 551 -43.20 0.38 17.07
C GLY A 551 -42.26 0.93 18.15
N LYS A 552 -41.54 0.06 18.86
CA LYS A 552 -40.59 0.49 19.91
C LYS A 552 -39.30 1.14 19.40
N LEU A 553 -38.95 0.94 18.12
CA LEU A 553 -37.73 1.50 17.51
C LEU A 553 -37.94 2.89 16.90
N GLY A 554 -39.18 3.36 16.74
CA GLY A 554 -39.47 4.67 16.14
C GLY A 554 -38.78 5.83 16.88
N SER A 555 -38.81 5.83 18.21
CA SER A 555 -38.13 6.85 19.04
C SER A 555 -36.60 6.82 18.90
N VAL A 556 -36.02 5.63 18.72
CA VAL A 556 -34.58 5.44 18.51
C VAL A 556 -34.16 5.97 17.13
N ILE A 557 -34.93 5.64 16.10
CA ILE A 557 -34.69 6.12 14.72
C ILE A 557 -34.82 7.64 14.66
N LEU A 558 -35.84 8.22 15.29
CA LEU A 558 -36.01 9.67 15.33
C LEU A 558 -34.86 10.37 16.08
N LYS A 559 -34.37 9.77 17.18
CA LYS A 559 -33.15 10.24 17.86
C LYS A 559 -31.92 10.19 16.95
N MET A 560 -31.76 9.13 16.18
CA MET A 560 -30.68 8.99 15.21
C MET A 560 -30.77 10.05 14.11
N VAL A 561 -31.94 10.22 13.50
CA VAL A 561 -32.19 11.24 12.46
C VAL A 561 -31.90 12.65 12.96
N ASN A 562 -32.33 12.97 14.19
CA ASN A 562 -32.08 14.28 14.80
C ASN A 562 -30.64 14.49 15.26
N SER A 563 -29.83 13.43 15.32
CA SER A 563 -28.40 13.56 15.62
C SER A 563 -27.56 13.97 14.41
N ILE A 564 -28.04 13.73 13.19
CA ILE A 564 -27.32 14.02 11.93
C ILE A 564 -27.18 15.55 11.76
N PRO A 565 -25.99 16.05 11.37
CA PRO A 565 -25.79 17.48 11.13
C PRO A 565 -26.72 18.06 10.08
N LYS A 566 -27.42 19.12 10.49
CA LYS A 566 -28.27 19.94 9.63
C LYS A 566 -27.80 21.38 9.71
N VAL A 567 -27.81 22.06 8.57
CA VAL A 567 -27.44 23.47 8.46
C VAL A 567 -28.59 24.19 7.78
N ALA A 568 -29.10 25.22 8.44
CA ALA A 568 -30.01 26.20 7.85
C ALA A 568 -29.19 27.38 7.36
N VAL A 569 -29.46 27.85 6.14
CA VAL A 569 -28.78 28.99 5.54
C VAL A 569 -29.84 30.01 5.17
N SER A 570 -29.72 31.21 5.74
CA SER A 570 -30.55 32.37 5.42
C SER A 570 -29.67 33.39 4.69
N VAL A 571 -30.11 33.85 3.52
CA VAL A 571 -29.32 34.72 2.67
C VAL A 571 -30.03 36.06 2.48
N ALA A 572 -29.34 37.16 2.78
CA ALA A 572 -29.74 38.50 2.45
C ALA A 572 -28.86 39.02 1.29
N LEU A 573 -29.51 39.53 0.25
CA LEU A 573 -28.84 40.04 -0.95
C LEU A 573 -28.95 41.56 -0.96
N GLN A 574 -27.81 42.25 -0.98
CA GLN A 574 -27.75 43.70 -1.05
C GLN A 574 -27.00 44.16 -2.32
N PRO A 575 -27.70 44.72 -3.32
CA PRO A 575 -27.04 45.31 -4.48
C PRO A 575 -26.21 46.52 -4.07
N LEU A 576 -24.89 46.49 -4.29
CA LEU A 576 -24.00 47.64 -4.08
C LEU A 576 -23.83 48.49 -5.35
N GLY A 577 -24.22 47.94 -6.51
CA GLY A 577 -24.18 48.60 -7.80
C GLY A 577 -24.71 47.67 -8.90
N ARG A 578 -24.43 48.00 -10.18
CA ARG A 578 -24.90 47.20 -11.33
C ARG A 578 -24.15 45.88 -11.53
N SER A 579 -22.92 45.77 -11.01
CA SER A 579 -22.02 44.62 -11.21
C SER A 579 -21.54 43.98 -9.91
N MET A 580 -22.05 44.43 -8.76
CA MET A 580 -21.60 43.97 -7.46
C MET A 580 -22.79 43.70 -6.55
N LEU A 581 -22.90 42.45 -6.10
CA LEU A 581 -23.92 41.98 -5.18
C LEU A 581 -23.23 41.55 -3.89
N GLN A 582 -23.60 42.17 -2.77
CA GLN A 582 -23.19 41.69 -1.46
C GLN A 582 -24.14 40.57 -1.04
N VAL A 583 -23.56 39.43 -0.68
CA VAL A 583 -24.27 38.25 -0.19
C VAL A 583 -23.94 38.10 1.28
N GLU A 584 -24.92 38.35 2.14
CA GLU A 584 -24.82 38.11 3.57
C GLU A 584 -25.54 36.80 3.90
N ALA A 585 -24.79 35.80 4.35
CA ALA A 585 -25.33 34.47 4.66
C ALA A 585 -25.21 34.19 6.16
N GLU A 586 -26.36 34.02 6.83
CA GLU A 586 -26.46 33.56 8.20
C GLU A 586 -26.60 32.03 8.18
N ILE A 587 -25.66 31.34 8.86
CA ILE A 587 -25.53 29.88 8.83
C ILE A 587 -25.77 29.34 10.24
N GLU A 588 -26.91 28.67 10.44
CA GLU A 588 -27.28 28.05 11.71
C GLU A 588 -27.13 26.53 11.66
N GLY A 589 -26.25 26.00 12.49
CA GLY A 589 -25.98 24.57 12.61
C GLY A 589 -26.72 23.89 13.74
N LYS A 590 -27.40 22.76 13.47
CA LYS A 590 -28.08 21.94 14.48
C LYS A 590 -27.64 20.47 14.42
N TRP A 591 -26.97 20.01 15.47
CA TRP A 591 -26.57 18.60 15.63
C TRP A 591 -26.26 18.23 17.09
N ASN A 592 -26.10 16.92 17.33
CA ASN A 592 -25.69 16.40 18.63
C ASN A 592 -24.16 16.46 18.79
N LYS A 593 -23.67 17.36 19.65
CA LYS A 593 -22.24 17.54 19.95
C LYS A 593 -21.55 16.31 20.57
N GLY A 594 -22.31 15.38 21.16
CA GLY A 594 -21.78 14.12 21.68
C GLY A 594 -21.45 13.10 20.59
N THR A 595 -22.14 13.17 19.44
CA THR A 595 -21.91 12.29 18.30
C THR A 595 -20.95 12.93 17.29
N TRP A 596 -21.09 14.23 17.04
CA TRP A 596 -20.33 14.98 16.03
C TRP A 596 -19.60 16.14 16.71
N LYS A 597 -18.27 16.08 16.74
CA LYS A 597 -17.45 17.07 17.46
C LYS A 597 -17.20 18.32 16.61
N ASN A 598 -16.52 18.13 15.48
CA ASN A 598 -16.17 19.19 14.53
C ASN A 598 -16.58 18.73 13.13
N GLU A 599 -17.53 19.43 12.52
CA GLU A 599 -18.01 19.12 11.17
C GLU A 599 -17.58 20.22 10.20
N LEU A 600 -17.03 19.83 9.05
CA LEU A 600 -16.57 20.74 8.01
C LEU A 600 -17.61 20.81 6.89
N PHE A 601 -18.01 22.03 6.55
CA PHE A 601 -18.94 22.31 5.47
C PHE A 601 -18.25 23.14 4.38
N TRP A 602 -18.57 22.82 3.13
CA TRP A 602 -18.24 23.66 1.99
C TRP A 602 -19.40 24.60 1.73
N VAL A 603 -19.11 25.89 1.57
CA VAL A 603 -20.07 26.90 1.14
C VAL A 603 -19.77 27.21 -0.32
N TRP A 604 -20.72 26.92 -1.20
CA TRP A 604 -20.61 27.16 -2.63
C TRP A 604 -21.48 28.35 -3.00
N VAL A 605 -20.92 29.29 -3.75
CA VAL A 605 -21.65 30.37 -4.41
C VAL A 605 -21.41 30.16 -5.90
N GLU A 606 -22.49 29.90 -6.63
CA GLU A 606 -22.47 29.44 -8.02
C GLU A 606 -23.37 30.37 -8.87
N ASP A 607 -23.17 30.36 -10.19
CA ASP A 607 -23.84 31.22 -11.16
C ASP A 607 -25.23 30.75 -11.61
#